data_AF-A0A947GKK1-F1
#
_entry.id   AF-A0A947GKK1-F1
#
_cell.length_a   1.000
_cell.length_b   1.000
_cell.length_c   1.000
_cell.angle_alpha   90.00
_cell.angle_beta   90.00
_cell.angle_gamma   90.00
#
_symmetry.space_group_name_H-M   'P 1'
#
loop_
_entity.id
_entity.type
_entity.pdbx_description
1 polymer ?
#
loop_
_entity_poly.entity_id
_entity_poly.type
_entity_poly.pdbx_seq_one_letter_code
_entity_poly.pdbx_strand_id
1 'polypeptide(L)'
;MDIAAIMEALKESHDSQLPRKILKQAIVQQEDITPLLIAEFIPAAEKLAEIDANPDYIRHLYALYLLAQFREPQAYQPIIDFVSVPGDIIMDVTGDIVTEDLANILASVCDRNLVPIKQTIENTDVNEYVRSASMRALLILVVEGEISRESVLDYFEEIWPTFRQETDDDDDFIYHSLLMYSLDLCPHESLIEVIRQDYESKRISPDWITIQDLDKAINLGPEGSIQRLSGRRNYFITDIIKSIGWWGCFHSSAPKQKRPLPVGMVQLSGFAELKKTDAKRKKKRQAQKQSRKQNRSKKKR
;
A
#
# COMPACT_ATOMS: atom_id res chain seq x y z
N MET A 1 -27.34 19.25 -3.10
CA MET A 1 -27.10 18.82 -4.49
C MET A 1 -27.63 17.41 -4.57
N ASP A 2 -28.32 17.05 -5.64
CA ASP A 2 -28.79 15.68 -5.80
C ASP A 2 -27.62 14.69 -5.87
N ILE A 3 -27.80 13.47 -5.38
CA ILE A 3 -26.73 12.45 -5.27
C ILE A 3 -26.21 12.06 -6.65
N ALA A 4 -27.09 11.95 -7.65
CA ALA A 4 -26.67 11.67 -9.03
C ALA A 4 -25.73 12.76 -9.56
N ALA A 5 -25.99 14.03 -9.23
CA ALA A 5 -25.12 15.14 -9.60
C ALA A 5 -23.78 15.13 -8.84
N ILE A 6 -23.74 14.62 -7.60
CA ILE A 6 -22.48 14.45 -6.86
C ILE A 6 -21.65 13.34 -7.49
N MET A 7 -22.26 12.17 -7.76
CA MET A 7 -21.58 11.04 -8.41
C MET A 7 -21.03 11.44 -9.78
N GLU A 8 -21.82 12.16 -10.58
CA GLU A 8 -21.36 12.64 -11.88
C GLU A 8 -20.21 13.65 -11.75
N ALA A 9 -20.28 14.56 -10.77
CA ALA A 9 -19.20 15.50 -10.53
C ALA A 9 -17.90 14.80 -10.10
N LEU A 10 -17.95 13.67 -9.40
CA LEU A 10 -16.76 12.92 -8.98
C LEU A 10 -16.16 12.02 -10.07
N LYS A 11 -16.75 11.97 -11.28
CA LYS A 11 -16.34 11.05 -12.34
C LYS A 11 -14.91 11.29 -12.83
N GLU A 12 -14.56 12.56 -13.04
CA GLU A 12 -13.34 12.99 -13.72
C GLU A 12 -12.58 13.98 -12.85
N SER A 13 -11.29 14.16 -13.13
CA SER A 13 -10.48 15.17 -12.45
C SER A 13 -11.02 16.56 -12.77
N HIS A 14 -11.27 17.35 -11.72
CA HIS A 14 -11.50 18.78 -11.89
C HIS A 14 -10.15 19.45 -12.13
N ASP A 15 -9.83 19.68 -13.40
CA ASP A 15 -8.60 20.33 -13.83
C ASP A 15 -8.24 21.48 -12.88
N SER A 16 -7.06 21.37 -12.27
CA SER A 16 -6.42 22.45 -11.51
C SER A 16 -7.08 22.85 -10.19
N GLN A 17 -8.14 22.18 -9.73
CA GLN A 17 -8.77 22.50 -8.44
C GLN A 17 -9.39 21.28 -7.74
N LEU A 18 -9.04 21.10 -6.45
CA LEU A 18 -9.71 20.13 -5.58
C LEU A 18 -11.22 20.45 -5.45
N PRO A 19 -12.14 19.50 -5.75
CA PRO A 19 -13.58 19.74 -5.69
C PRO A 19 -14.15 19.76 -4.27
N ARG A 20 -13.66 20.67 -3.43
CA ARG A 20 -14.01 20.78 -2.01
C ARG A 20 -15.52 20.86 -1.76
N LYS A 21 -16.25 21.58 -2.61
CA LYS A 21 -17.70 21.72 -2.47
C LYS A 21 -18.42 20.39 -2.71
N ILE A 22 -18.00 19.62 -3.72
CA ILE A 22 -18.58 18.32 -4.06
C ILE A 22 -18.26 17.31 -2.95
N LEU A 23 -17.00 17.24 -2.50
CA LEU A 23 -16.60 16.35 -1.41
C LEU A 23 -17.37 16.65 -0.12
N LYS A 24 -17.56 17.93 0.24
CA LYS A 24 -18.40 18.30 1.40
C LYS A 24 -19.86 17.87 1.22
N GLN A 25 -20.41 17.97 0.01
CA GLN A 25 -21.78 17.52 -0.26
C GLN A 25 -21.89 15.99 -0.16
N ALA A 26 -20.88 15.25 -0.62
CA ALA A 26 -20.80 13.80 -0.48
C ALA A 26 -20.75 13.38 1.00
N ILE A 27 -19.93 14.04 1.81
CA ILE A 27 -19.83 13.78 3.25
C ILE A 27 -21.16 14.03 3.97
N VAL A 28 -21.88 15.10 3.62
CA VAL A 28 -23.20 15.41 4.22
C VAL A 28 -24.25 14.35 3.86
N GLN A 29 -24.11 13.68 2.72
CA GLN A 29 -25.04 12.64 2.24
C GLN A 29 -24.45 11.24 2.39
N GLN A 30 -23.69 11.01 3.47
CA GLN A 30 -23.00 9.74 3.72
C GLN A 30 -23.91 8.52 3.55
N GLU A 31 -25.08 8.49 4.20
CA GLU A 31 -25.98 7.33 4.17
C GLU A 31 -26.38 6.95 2.73
N ASP A 32 -26.81 7.92 1.93
CA ASP A 32 -27.31 7.66 0.59
C ASP A 32 -26.21 7.44 -0.45
N ILE A 33 -25.05 8.08 -0.29
CA ILE A 33 -23.95 7.98 -1.27
C ILE A 33 -23.13 6.70 -1.07
N THR A 34 -23.02 6.19 0.17
CA THR A 34 -22.20 5.03 0.52
C THR A 34 -22.42 3.80 -0.37
N PRO A 35 -23.67 3.30 -0.60
CA PRO A 35 -23.88 2.14 -1.46
C PRO A 35 -23.42 2.38 -2.91
N LEU A 36 -23.51 3.61 -3.40
CA LEU A 36 -23.04 3.97 -4.75
C LEU A 36 -21.52 4.01 -4.83
N LEU A 37 -20.84 4.45 -3.76
CA LEU A 37 -19.38 4.41 -3.67
C LEU A 37 -18.86 2.97 -3.56
N ILE A 38 -19.53 2.09 -2.81
CA ILE A 38 -19.16 0.67 -2.72
C ILE A 38 -19.29 -0.01 -4.09
N ALA A 39 -20.31 0.35 -4.88
CA ALA A 39 -20.52 -0.21 -6.21
C ALA A 39 -19.38 0.09 -7.21
N GLU A 40 -18.50 1.07 -6.92
CA GLU A 40 -17.30 1.34 -7.72
C GLU A 40 -16.25 0.21 -7.65
N PHE A 41 -16.40 -0.72 -6.70
CA PHE A 41 -15.46 -1.84 -6.50
C PHE A 41 -16.05 -3.20 -6.85
N ILE A 42 -17.29 -3.24 -7.37
CA ILE A 42 -18.04 -4.48 -7.63
C ILE A 42 -18.60 -4.51 -9.06
N PRO A 43 -18.38 -5.60 -9.82
CA PRO A 43 -17.40 -6.66 -9.59
C PRO A 43 -15.96 -6.16 -9.83
N ALA A 44 -15.01 -6.63 -9.01
CA ALA A 44 -13.66 -6.08 -8.94
C ALA A 44 -12.88 -6.09 -10.28
N ALA A 45 -12.81 -7.24 -10.94
CA ALA A 45 -12.01 -7.41 -12.16
C ALA A 45 -12.58 -6.58 -13.33
N GLU A 46 -13.90 -6.56 -13.45
CA GLU A 46 -14.64 -5.79 -14.44
C GLU A 46 -14.44 -4.29 -14.21
N LYS A 47 -14.54 -3.83 -12.97
CA LYS A 47 -14.29 -2.41 -12.64
C LYS A 47 -12.87 -1.98 -12.99
N LEU A 48 -11.88 -2.80 -12.68
CA LEU A 48 -10.49 -2.51 -13.06
C LEU A 48 -10.32 -2.39 -14.57
N ALA A 49 -10.91 -3.31 -15.35
CA ALA A 49 -10.85 -3.26 -16.80
C ALA A 49 -11.57 -2.03 -17.39
N GLU A 50 -12.72 -1.65 -16.83
CA GLU A 50 -13.46 -0.43 -17.21
C GLU A 50 -12.62 0.84 -16.96
N ILE A 51 -11.97 0.92 -15.81
CA ILE A 51 -11.15 2.07 -15.40
C ILE A 51 -9.87 2.16 -16.24
N ASP A 52 -9.18 1.04 -16.46
CA ASP A 52 -7.97 0.99 -17.28
C ASP A 52 -8.24 1.44 -18.73
N ALA A 53 -9.44 1.13 -19.24
CA ALA A 53 -9.89 1.59 -20.55
C ALA A 53 -10.29 3.08 -20.60
N ASN A 54 -10.45 3.75 -19.45
CA ASN A 54 -10.85 5.15 -19.34
C ASN A 54 -9.95 5.96 -18.39
N PRO A 55 -8.77 6.42 -18.85
CA PRO A 55 -7.77 7.07 -18.00
C PRO A 55 -8.23 8.37 -17.30
N ASP A 56 -9.28 9.02 -17.81
CA ASP A 56 -9.81 10.25 -17.20
C ASP A 56 -10.75 9.96 -16.02
N TYR A 57 -11.18 8.70 -15.86
CA TYR A 57 -12.03 8.26 -14.76
C TYR A 57 -11.25 8.16 -13.44
N ILE A 58 -11.70 8.88 -12.41
CA ILE A 58 -11.02 8.89 -11.10
C ILE A 58 -11.97 8.73 -9.90
N ARG A 59 -13.25 8.43 -10.15
CA ARG A 59 -14.25 8.36 -9.08
C ARG A 59 -13.91 7.32 -8.02
N HIS A 60 -13.40 6.17 -8.45
CA HIS A 60 -12.95 5.10 -7.56
C HIS A 60 -11.89 5.59 -6.58
N LEU A 61 -11.02 6.51 -6.99
CA LEU A 61 -10.05 7.14 -6.08
C LEU A 61 -10.79 7.93 -5.00
N TYR A 62 -11.73 8.81 -5.36
CA TYR A 62 -12.52 9.54 -4.35
C TYR A 62 -13.34 8.59 -3.46
N ALA A 63 -13.90 7.52 -4.02
CA ALA A 63 -14.65 6.52 -3.27
C ALA A 63 -13.79 5.84 -2.20
N LEU A 64 -12.54 5.47 -2.50
CA LEU A 64 -11.62 4.90 -1.50
C LEU A 64 -11.44 5.81 -0.28
N TYR A 65 -11.19 7.10 -0.48
CA TYR A 65 -10.99 8.04 0.64
C TYR A 65 -12.29 8.39 1.36
N LEU A 66 -13.42 8.50 0.65
CA LEU A 66 -14.72 8.78 1.28
C LEU A 66 -15.14 7.61 2.17
N LEU A 67 -15.07 6.37 1.67
CA LEU A 67 -15.40 5.17 2.44
C LEU A 67 -14.44 4.97 3.62
N ALA A 68 -13.15 5.28 3.45
CA ALA A 68 -12.19 5.31 4.55
C ALA A 68 -12.56 6.36 5.61
N GLN A 69 -12.91 7.59 5.18
CA GLN A 69 -13.37 8.64 6.09
C GLN A 69 -14.65 8.26 6.85
N PHE A 70 -15.57 7.58 6.18
CA PHE A 70 -16.79 7.07 6.79
C PHE A 70 -16.54 5.89 7.74
N ARG A 71 -15.34 5.30 7.69
CA ARG A 71 -14.99 4.03 8.33
C ARG A 71 -16.01 2.94 8.03
N GLU A 72 -16.45 2.85 6.77
CA GLU A 72 -17.55 1.98 6.35
C GLU A 72 -17.11 0.50 6.27
N PRO A 73 -17.56 -0.38 7.19
CA PRO A 73 -17.13 -1.77 7.21
C PRO A 73 -17.63 -2.57 6.00
N GLN A 74 -18.80 -2.20 5.42
CA GLN A 74 -19.34 -2.88 4.25
C GLN A 74 -18.48 -2.66 2.99
N ALA A 75 -17.64 -1.63 2.98
CA ALA A 75 -16.69 -1.37 1.90
C ALA A 75 -15.44 -2.25 1.98
N TYR A 76 -15.17 -2.88 3.14
CA TYR A 76 -13.90 -3.54 3.39
C TYR A 76 -13.63 -4.70 2.43
N GLN A 77 -14.55 -5.66 2.34
CA GLN A 77 -14.38 -6.80 1.43
C GLN A 77 -14.37 -6.37 -0.05
N PRO A 78 -15.27 -5.50 -0.54
CA PRO A 78 -15.20 -4.98 -1.90
C PRO A 78 -13.85 -4.31 -2.24
N ILE A 79 -13.29 -3.52 -1.32
CA ILE A 79 -11.98 -2.89 -1.52
C ILE A 79 -10.87 -3.95 -1.53
N ILE A 80 -10.92 -4.94 -0.63
CA ILE A 80 -9.96 -6.06 -0.60
C ILE A 80 -10.00 -6.82 -1.93
N ASP A 81 -11.18 -7.18 -2.42
CA ASP A 81 -11.34 -7.90 -3.68
C ASP A 81 -10.80 -7.09 -4.85
N PHE A 82 -11.07 -5.77 -4.87
CA PHE A 82 -10.57 -4.85 -5.89
C PHE A 82 -9.05 -4.74 -5.91
N VAL A 83 -8.40 -4.54 -4.75
CA VAL A 83 -6.93 -4.40 -4.71
C VAL A 83 -6.20 -5.74 -4.85
N SER A 84 -6.89 -6.85 -4.61
CA SER A 84 -6.33 -8.20 -4.67
C SER A 84 -6.48 -8.87 -6.04
N VAL A 85 -7.03 -8.17 -7.04
CA VAL A 85 -7.10 -8.72 -8.41
C VAL A 85 -5.68 -9.00 -8.92
N PRO A 86 -5.39 -10.23 -9.39
CA PRO A 86 -4.04 -10.60 -9.80
C PRO A 86 -3.45 -9.73 -10.90
N GLY A 87 -2.14 -9.49 -10.82
CA GLY A 87 -1.37 -8.72 -11.80
C GLY A 87 -1.10 -7.28 -11.39
N ASP A 88 -0.70 -6.46 -12.36
CA ASP A 88 -0.23 -5.09 -12.12
C ASP A 88 -1.27 -4.01 -12.44
N ILE A 89 -2.46 -4.39 -12.93
CA ILE A 89 -3.50 -3.43 -13.34
C ILE A 89 -3.89 -2.47 -12.20
N ILE A 90 -3.87 -2.96 -10.96
CA ILE A 90 -4.15 -2.13 -9.78
C ILE A 90 -3.18 -0.94 -9.66
N MET A 91 -1.92 -1.12 -10.06
CA MET A 91 -0.92 -0.05 -10.02
C MET A 91 -1.21 1.02 -11.07
N ASP A 92 -1.70 0.62 -12.23
CA ASP A 92 -2.02 1.54 -13.32
C ASP A 92 -3.30 2.33 -12.99
N VAL A 93 -4.34 1.67 -12.48
CA VAL A 93 -5.65 2.31 -12.20
C VAL A 93 -5.68 3.17 -10.94
N THR A 94 -4.82 2.91 -9.94
CA THR A 94 -4.82 3.65 -8.67
C THR A 94 -3.68 4.65 -8.56
N GLY A 95 -2.76 4.67 -9.52
CA GLY A 95 -1.58 5.52 -9.51
C GLY A 95 -0.72 5.28 -8.27
N ASP A 96 -0.40 6.35 -7.54
CA ASP A 96 0.47 6.27 -6.36
C ASP A 96 -0.29 5.82 -5.07
N ILE A 97 -1.63 5.63 -5.11
CA ILE A 97 -2.43 5.29 -3.90
C ILE A 97 -1.94 4.00 -3.24
N VAL A 98 -1.67 2.94 -4.01
CA VAL A 98 -1.22 1.65 -3.47
C VAL A 98 0.02 1.84 -2.59
N THR A 99 0.96 2.67 -3.04
CA THR A 99 2.22 2.89 -2.31
C THR A 99 2.13 3.95 -1.21
N GLU A 100 1.19 4.89 -1.31
CA GLU A 100 1.12 6.03 -0.39
C GLU A 100 0.07 5.88 0.71
N ASP A 101 -1.18 5.57 0.33
CA ASP A 101 -2.37 5.74 1.18
C ASP A 101 -3.22 4.47 1.33
N LEU A 102 -2.99 3.41 0.54
CA LEU A 102 -3.78 2.17 0.62
C LEU A 102 -3.74 1.55 2.03
N ALA A 103 -2.59 1.60 2.71
CA ALA A 103 -2.49 1.14 4.10
C ALA A 103 -3.47 1.89 5.03
N ASN A 104 -3.55 3.21 4.89
CA ASN A 104 -4.44 4.06 5.68
C ASN A 104 -5.92 3.79 5.32
N ILE A 105 -6.22 3.59 4.04
CA ILE A 105 -7.56 3.23 3.56
C ILE A 105 -8.00 1.90 4.18
N LEU A 106 -7.21 0.84 4.00
CA LEU A 106 -7.52 -0.50 4.52
C LEU A 106 -7.68 -0.50 6.04
N ALA A 107 -6.78 0.18 6.76
CA ALA A 107 -6.87 0.28 8.22
C ALA A 107 -8.16 1.01 8.65
N SER A 108 -8.60 2.02 7.90
CA SER A 108 -9.80 2.81 8.24
C SER A 108 -11.10 2.02 8.08
N VAL A 109 -11.18 1.11 7.08
CA VAL A 109 -12.39 0.31 6.78
C VAL A 109 -12.38 -1.10 7.40
N CYS A 110 -11.25 -1.58 7.92
CA CYS A 110 -11.06 -2.96 8.39
C CYS A 110 -12.04 -3.40 9.50
N ASP A 111 -12.53 -2.47 10.32
CA ASP A 111 -13.43 -2.73 11.47
C ASP A 111 -12.95 -3.90 12.34
N ARG A 112 -11.64 -3.94 12.62
CA ARG A 112 -10.93 -4.97 13.41
C ARG A 112 -10.99 -6.39 12.86
N ASN A 113 -11.60 -6.63 11.70
CA ASN A 113 -11.55 -7.92 11.04
C ASN A 113 -10.23 -8.05 10.28
N LEU A 114 -9.23 -8.69 10.90
CA LEU A 114 -7.90 -8.83 10.27
C LEU A 114 -7.84 -9.89 9.17
N VAL A 115 -8.84 -10.76 9.06
CA VAL A 115 -8.78 -11.94 8.18
C VAL A 115 -8.51 -11.56 6.72
N PRO A 116 -9.23 -10.59 6.10
CA PRO A 116 -8.99 -10.25 4.71
C PRO A 116 -7.60 -9.62 4.48
N ILE A 117 -7.12 -8.75 5.38
CA ILE A 117 -5.75 -8.19 5.29
C ILE A 117 -4.70 -9.29 5.36
N LYS A 118 -4.84 -10.27 6.27
CA LYS A 118 -3.89 -11.39 6.39
C LYS A 118 -3.89 -12.26 5.13
N GLN A 119 -5.07 -12.61 4.63
CA GLN A 119 -5.21 -13.35 3.37
C GLN A 119 -4.56 -12.61 2.19
N THR A 120 -4.71 -11.28 2.11
CA THR A 120 -4.03 -10.47 1.09
C THR A 120 -2.52 -10.52 1.23
N ILE A 121 -1.98 -10.40 2.45
CA ILE A 121 -0.54 -10.46 2.73
C ILE A 121 0.06 -11.80 2.26
N GLU A 122 -0.61 -12.91 2.54
CA GLU A 122 -0.14 -14.25 2.24
C GLU A 122 -0.38 -14.68 0.78
N ASN A 123 -1.27 -14.00 0.05
CA ASN A 123 -1.60 -14.37 -1.33
C ASN A 123 -0.52 -13.92 -2.32
N THR A 124 0.27 -14.88 -2.82
CA THR A 124 1.34 -14.64 -3.80
C THR A 124 0.87 -14.18 -5.19
N ASP A 125 -0.42 -14.31 -5.51
CA ASP A 125 -0.99 -13.80 -6.76
C ASP A 125 -1.30 -12.29 -6.70
N VAL A 126 -1.35 -11.71 -5.49
CA VAL A 126 -1.57 -10.28 -5.27
C VAL A 126 -0.27 -9.51 -5.51
N ASN A 127 -0.39 -8.31 -6.10
CA ASN A 127 0.74 -7.43 -6.33
C ASN A 127 1.52 -7.13 -5.03
N GLU A 128 2.84 -7.15 -5.13
CA GLU A 128 3.73 -7.03 -3.96
C GLU A 128 3.57 -5.71 -3.18
N TYR A 129 3.24 -4.61 -3.86
CA TYR A 129 3.00 -3.34 -3.16
C TYR A 129 1.68 -3.35 -2.39
N VAL A 130 0.66 -4.07 -2.88
CA VAL A 130 -0.61 -4.25 -2.15
C VAL A 130 -0.40 -5.11 -0.92
N ARG A 131 0.35 -6.22 -1.04
CA ARG A 131 0.74 -7.07 0.10
C ARG A 131 1.50 -6.27 1.16
N SER A 132 2.48 -5.46 0.74
CA SER A 132 3.24 -4.58 1.63
C SER A 132 2.37 -3.50 2.30
N ALA A 133 1.48 -2.85 1.55
CA ALA A 133 0.51 -1.90 2.10
C ALA A 133 -0.43 -2.55 3.12
N SER A 134 -0.80 -3.82 2.90
CA SER A 134 -1.62 -4.62 3.82
C SER A 134 -0.88 -4.90 5.13
N MET A 135 0.43 -5.19 5.10
CA MET A 135 1.25 -5.26 6.32
C MET A 135 1.29 -3.92 7.06
N ARG A 136 1.48 -2.81 6.34
CA ARG A 136 1.48 -1.48 6.94
C ARG A 136 0.12 -1.10 7.54
N ALA A 137 -0.99 -1.61 7.00
CA ALA A 137 -2.33 -1.40 7.58
C ALA A 137 -2.41 -1.98 9.01
N LEU A 138 -1.77 -3.12 9.28
CA LEU A 138 -1.69 -3.69 10.64
C LEU A 138 -0.96 -2.75 11.60
N LEU A 139 0.13 -2.11 11.16
CA LEU A 139 0.86 -1.13 11.97
C LEU A 139 -0.01 0.09 12.30
N ILE A 140 -0.83 0.54 11.35
CA ILE A 140 -1.77 1.65 11.57
C ILE A 140 -2.83 1.28 12.60
N LEU A 141 -3.36 0.06 12.55
CA LEU A 141 -4.31 -0.44 13.56
C LEU A 141 -3.69 -0.50 14.96
N VAL A 142 -2.39 -0.81 15.08
CA VAL A 142 -1.66 -0.74 16.36
C VAL A 142 -1.51 0.71 16.83
N VAL A 143 -1.10 1.62 15.94
CA VAL A 143 -0.94 3.06 16.26
C VAL A 143 -2.24 3.68 16.75
N GLU A 144 -3.36 3.31 16.12
CA GLU A 144 -4.71 3.77 16.46
C GLU A 144 -5.32 3.02 17.66
N GLY A 145 -4.60 2.03 18.22
CA GLY A 145 -5.03 1.28 19.41
C GLY A 145 -6.18 0.31 19.17
N GLU A 146 -6.47 -0.06 17.92
CA GLU A 146 -7.52 -1.03 17.59
C GLU A 146 -7.08 -2.49 17.83
N ILE A 147 -5.77 -2.77 17.70
CA ILE A 147 -5.15 -4.09 17.97
C ILE A 147 -3.84 -3.93 18.74
N SER A 148 -3.40 -5.00 19.41
CA SER A 148 -2.12 -4.97 20.13
C SER A 148 -0.93 -5.14 19.19
N ARG A 149 0.21 -4.55 19.59
CA ARG A 149 1.50 -4.71 18.92
C ARG A 149 1.92 -6.17 18.88
N GLU A 150 1.71 -6.88 19.98
CA GLU A 150 2.03 -8.29 20.17
C GLU A 150 1.25 -9.14 19.15
N SER A 151 -0.05 -8.87 18.95
CA SER A 151 -0.86 -9.60 17.97
C SER A 151 -0.34 -9.50 16.53
N VAL A 152 0.31 -8.38 16.18
CA VAL A 152 0.89 -8.20 14.84
C VAL A 152 2.24 -8.91 14.73
N LEU A 153 3.08 -8.82 15.77
CA LEU A 153 4.38 -9.49 15.78
C LEU A 153 4.27 -11.02 15.85
N ASP A 154 3.31 -11.54 16.62
CA ASP A 154 3.03 -12.98 16.66
C ASP A 154 2.63 -13.49 15.27
N TYR A 155 1.82 -12.70 14.54
CA TYR A 155 1.47 -13.00 13.15
C TYR A 155 2.67 -12.89 12.19
N PHE A 156 3.52 -11.88 12.34
CA PHE A 156 4.74 -11.76 11.53
C PHE A 156 5.71 -12.90 11.76
N GLU A 157 5.85 -13.36 13.02
CA GLU A 157 6.63 -14.55 13.36
C GLU A 157 6.03 -15.82 12.73
N GLU A 158 4.70 -15.97 12.72
CA GLU A 158 4.00 -17.09 12.08
C GLU A 158 4.28 -17.18 10.58
N ILE A 159 4.22 -16.06 9.84
CA ILE A 159 4.41 -16.06 8.37
C ILE A 159 5.88 -16.01 7.94
N TRP A 160 6.81 -15.66 8.85
CA TRP A 160 8.23 -15.53 8.54
C TRP A 160 8.83 -16.73 7.81
N PRO A 161 8.61 -17.99 8.25
CA PRO A 161 9.20 -19.16 7.59
C PRO A 161 8.72 -19.35 6.16
N THR A 162 7.45 -19.03 5.87
CA THR A 162 6.87 -19.11 4.53
C THR A 162 7.54 -18.09 3.61
N PHE A 163 7.66 -16.84 4.06
CA PHE A 163 8.26 -15.76 3.28
C PHE A 163 9.75 -15.97 3.05
N ARG A 164 10.43 -16.62 4.01
CA ARG A 164 11.83 -17.05 3.92
C ARG A 164 12.04 -18.20 2.91
N GLN A 165 11.00 -18.96 2.57
CA GLN A 165 11.06 -20.03 1.57
C GLN A 165 10.72 -19.54 0.16
N GLU A 166 9.86 -18.53 0.03
CA GLU A 166 9.50 -17.89 -1.24
C GLU A 166 10.67 -17.11 -1.87
N THR A 167 11.69 -16.79 -1.06
CA THR A 167 12.87 -15.99 -1.42
C THR A 167 13.90 -16.81 -2.21
N ASP A 168 13.79 -16.80 -3.55
CA ASP A 168 14.76 -17.44 -4.45
C ASP A 168 15.96 -16.53 -4.84
N ASP A 169 15.89 -15.23 -4.58
CA ASP A 169 16.91 -14.21 -4.94
C ASP A 169 17.08 -13.18 -3.79
N ASP A 170 18.26 -12.55 -3.71
CA ASP A 170 18.66 -11.52 -2.71
C ASP A 170 17.82 -10.22 -2.71
N ASP A 171 16.69 -10.18 -3.40
CA ASP A 171 15.99 -8.96 -3.83
C ASP A 171 14.45 -9.08 -3.72
N ASP A 172 13.98 -9.89 -2.77
CA ASP A 172 12.55 -10.07 -2.49
C ASP A 172 11.99 -8.90 -1.66
N PHE A 173 11.30 -8.00 -2.35
CA PHE A 173 10.68 -6.82 -1.79
C PHE A 173 9.71 -7.13 -0.64
N ILE A 174 9.00 -8.26 -0.72
CA ILE A 174 7.99 -8.64 0.27
C ILE A 174 8.65 -9.11 1.56
N TYR A 175 9.68 -9.93 1.44
CA TYR A 175 10.47 -10.35 2.60
C TYR A 175 11.13 -9.15 3.30
N HIS A 176 11.69 -8.21 2.53
CA HIS A 176 12.22 -6.95 3.09
C HIS A 176 11.14 -6.08 3.74
N SER A 177 9.92 -6.06 3.22
CA SER A 177 8.80 -5.37 3.84
C SER A 177 8.45 -5.97 5.20
N LEU A 178 8.40 -7.31 5.30
CA LEU A 178 8.15 -8.01 6.57
C LEU A 178 9.22 -7.68 7.62
N LEU A 179 10.50 -7.71 7.22
CA LEU A 179 11.61 -7.29 8.08
C LEU A 179 11.43 -5.82 8.54
N MET A 180 11.22 -4.90 7.59
CA MET A 180 11.04 -3.48 7.88
C MET A 180 9.94 -3.22 8.90
N TYR A 181 8.76 -3.82 8.68
CA TYR A 181 7.60 -3.62 9.53
C TYR A 181 7.73 -4.30 10.88
N SER A 182 8.48 -5.41 10.97
CA SER A 182 8.86 -6.03 12.24
C SER A 182 9.76 -5.10 13.06
N LEU A 183 10.78 -4.50 12.43
CA LEU A 183 11.65 -3.51 13.06
C LEU A 183 10.87 -2.26 13.50
N ASP A 184 9.90 -1.83 12.69
CA ASP A 184 9.08 -0.66 13.00
C ASP A 184 8.19 -0.85 14.24
N LEU A 185 7.90 -2.11 14.63
CA LEU A 185 7.15 -2.46 15.84
C LEU A 185 8.04 -2.90 17.03
N CYS A 186 9.37 -2.87 16.88
CA CYS A 186 10.33 -3.45 17.83
C CYS A 186 10.09 -4.98 18.00
N PRO A 187 10.78 -5.85 17.25
CA PRO A 187 10.49 -7.28 17.24
C PRO A 187 10.69 -7.93 18.62
N HIS A 188 9.94 -9.01 18.90
CA HIS A 188 10.18 -9.82 20.10
C HIS A 188 11.50 -10.58 20.02
N GLU A 189 11.98 -11.06 21.16
CA GLU A 189 13.26 -11.79 21.28
C GLU A 189 13.35 -12.98 20.30
N SER A 190 12.28 -13.76 20.15
CA SER A 190 12.20 -14.88 19.20
C SER A 190 12.49 -14.44 17.77
N LEU A 191 11.84 -13.37 17.31
CA LEU A 191 11.99 -12.84 15.98
C LEU A 191 13.34 -12.13 15.78
N ILE A 192 13.89 -11.49 16.83
CA ILE A 192 15.24 -10.91 16.83
C ILE A 192 16.28 -11.98 16.49
N GLU A 193 16.21 -13.14 17.15
CA GLU A 193 17.15 -14.24 16.92
C GLU A 193 17.05 -14.79 15.49
N VAL A 194 15.84 -14.93 14.95
CA VAL A 194 15.63 -15.33 13.55
C VAL A 194 16.23 -14.31 12.58
N ILE A 195 15.99 -13.02 12.79
CA ILE A 195 16.54 -11.94 11.96
C ILE A 195 18.07 -11.95 12.00
N ARG A 196 18.68 -12.12 13.18
CA ARG A 196 20.15 -12.22 13.32
C ARG A 196 20.72 -13.38 12.52
N GLN A 197 20.10 -14.56 12.60
CA GLN A 197 20.50 -15.73 11.80
C GLN A 197 20.39 -15.45 10.30
N ASP A 198 19.38 -14.70 9.86
CA ASP A 198 19.22 -14.33 8.46
C ASP A 198 20.28 -13.33 7.96
N TYR A 199 20.75 -12.42 8.81
CA TYR A 199 21.92 -11.59 8.51
C TYR A 199 23.22 -12.41 8.47
N GLU A 200 23.46 -13.28 9.46
CA GLU A 200 24.67 -14.12 9.52
C GLU A 200 24.78 -15.06 8.31
N SER A 201 23.65 -15.63 7.88
CA SER A 201 23.57 -16.49 6.71
C SER A 201 23.53 -15.72 5.38
N LYS A 202 23.64 -14.38 5.41
CA LYS A 202 23.60 -13.48 4.26
C LYS A 202 22.33 -13.62 3.41
N ARG A 203 21.21 -14.01 4.03
CA ARG A 203 19.89 -14.05 3.39
C ARG A 203 19.28 -12.66 3.24
N ILE A 204 19.61 -11.75 4.14
CA ILE A 204 19.18 -10.35 4.06
C ILE A 204 20.32 -9.53 3.44
N SER A 205 20.07 -8.93 2.27
CA SER A 205 20.99 -7.93 1.73
C SER A 205 21.00 -6.68 2.62
N PRO A 206 22.19 -6.18 3.03
CA PRO A 206 22.31 -4.99 3.88
C PRO A 206 22.05 -3.67 3.12
N ASP A 207 21.77 -3.71 1.81
CA ASP A 207 21.59 -2.51 0.98
C ASP A 207 20.34 -1.70 1.34
N TRP A 208 19.33 -2.34 1.95
CA TRP A 208 18.05 -1.72 2.31
C TRP A 208 17.86 -1.54 3.82
N ILE A 209 18.17 -2.58 4.60
CA ILE A 209 18.00 -2.62 6.05
C ILE A 209 19.25 -3.28 6.63
N THR A 210 19.93 -2.55 7.51
CA THR A 210 21.17 -3.02 8.11
C THR A 210 20.91 -3.72 9.45
N ILE A 211 21.84 -4.57 9.89
CA ILE A 211 21.79 -5.14 11.24
C ILE A 211 21.80 -4.05 12.32
N GLN A 212 22.42 -2.89 12.06
CA GLN A 212 22.37 -1.74 12.97
C GLN A 212 20.97 -1.14 13.09
N ASP A 213 20.09 -1.32 12.11
CA ASP A 213 18.69 -0.89 12.21
C ASP A 213 17.89 -1.78 13.16
N LEU A 214 18.24 -3.07 13.27
CA LEU A 214 17.72 -3.95 14.31
C LEU A 214 18.14 -3.45 15.70
N ASP A 215 19.43 -3.14 15.89
CA ASP A 215 19.91 -2.61 17.17
C ASP A 215 19.23 -1.28 17.53
N LYS A 216 18.97 -0.40 16.56
CA LYS A 216 18.21 0.84 16.77
C LYS A 216 16.77 0.54 17.19
N ALA A 217 16.11 -0.42 16.56
CA ALA A 217 14.74 -0.80 16.90
C ALA A 217 14.66 -1.36 18.33
N ILE A 218 15.61 -2.22 18.73
CA ILE A 218 15.71 -2.76 20.09
C ILE A 218 15.93 -1.64 21.11
N ASN A 219 16.90 -0.75 20.85
CA ASN A 219 17.21 0.35 21.76
C ASN A 219 16.09 1.39 21.89
N LEU A 220 15.28 1.57 20.83
CA LEU A 220 14.12 2.46 20.87
C LEU A 220 12.99 1.89 21.74
N GLY A 221 12.91 0.57 21.83
CA GLY A 221 11.89 -0.16 22.59
C GLY A 221 10.49 -0.09 21.96
N PRO A 222 9.52 -0.83 22.53
CA PRO A 222 8.13 -0.87 22.04
C PRO A 222 7.46 0.51 22.03
N GLU A 223 7.49 1.23 23.16
CA GLU A 223 6.80 2.52 23.32
C GLU A 223 7.38 3.58 22.38
N GLY A 224 8.71 3.66 22.29
CA GLY A 224 9.39 4.58 21.38
C GLY A 224 9.10 4.26 19.91
N SER A 225 8.94 2.97 19.58
CA SER A 225 8.60 2.52 18.23
C SER A 225 7.19 2.92 17.83
N ILE A 226 6.20 2.73 18.71
CA ILE A 226 4.84 3.21 18.49
C ILE A 226 4.78 4.73 18.39
N GLN A 227 5.50 5.45 19.26
CA GLN A 227 5.56 6.91 19.18
C GLN A 227 6.14 7.38 17.83
N ARG A 228 7.24 6.76 17.37
CA ARG A 228 7.84 7.05 16.05
C ARG A 228 6.87 6.76 14.91
N LEU A 229 6.11 5.67 14.98
CA LEU A 229 5.09 5.34 13.98
C LEU A 229 3.94 6.34 13.96
N SER A 230 3.45 6.77 15.13
CA SER A 230 2.37 7.75 15.26
C SER A 230 2.74 9.14 14.71
N GLY A 231 4.03 9.50 14.74
CA GLY A 231 4.55 10.75 14.17
C GLY A 231 4.68 10.75 12.63
N ARG A 232 4.32 9.64 11.96
CA ARG A 232 4.39 9.48 10.50
C ARG A 232 2.98 9.52 9.88
N ARG A 233 2.87 9.28 8.56
CA ARG A 233 1.58 9.14 7.85
C ARG A 233 0.84 7.83 8.19
N ASN A 234 0.81 7.41 9.46
CA ASN A 234 0.13 6.20 9.93
C ASN A 234 -1.07 6.61 10.78
N TYR A 235 -2.22 6.76 10.13
CA TYR A 235 -3.43 7.28 10.76
C TYR A 235 -4.67 6.82 10.01
N PHE A 236 -5.83 6.83 10.67
CA PHE A 236 -7.12 6.72 9.98
C PHE A 236 -7.45 7.98 9.21
N ILE A 237 -7.94 7.77 7.98
CA ILE A 237 -8.40 8.87 7.14
C ILE A 237 -9.66 9.43 7.79
N THR A 238 -9.61 10.70 8.19
CA THR A 238 -10.74 11.41 8.84
C THR A 238 -11.12 12.70 8.11
N ASP A 239 -10.26 13.16 7.19
CA ASP A 239 -10.49 14.33 6.35
C ASP A 239 -9.88 14.08 4.96
N ILE A 240 -10.74 13.72 4.01
CA ILE A 240 -10.40 13.51 2.61
C ILE A 240 -9.80 14.77 1.99
N ILE A 241 -10.35 15.95 2.28
CA ILE A 241 -9.92 17.23 1.68
C ILE A 241 -8.47 17.52 2.07
N LYS A 242 -8.10 17.23 3.32
CA LYS A 242 -6.71 17.30 3.79
C LYS A 242 -5.86 16.18 3.17
N SER A 243 -6.38 14.96 3.10
CA SER A 243 -5.65 13.78 2.65
C SER A 243 -5.25 13.85 1.17
N ILE A 244 -6.09 14.41 0.30
CA ILE A 244 -5.85 14.48 -1.15
C ILE A 244 -5.49 15.87 -1.66
N GLY A 245 -5.48 16.89 -0.79
CA GLY A 245 -5.25 18.29 -1.19
C GLY A 245 -3.87 18.58 -1.80
N TRP A 246 -2.92 17.67 -1.65
CA TRP A 246 -1.57 17.78 -2.20
C TRP A 246 -1.41 17.10 -3.57
N TRP A 247 -2.44 16.42 -4.10
CA TRP A 247 -2.35 15.72 -5.39
C TRP A 247 -1.97 16.66 -6.52
N GLY A 248 -1.03 16.21 -7.37
CA GLY A 248 -0.46 17.02 -8.44
C GLY A 248 -1.49 17.53 -9.46
N CYS A 249 -2.58 16.81 -9.69
CA CYS A 249 -3.64 17.21 -10.64
C CYS A 249 -4.41 18.48 -10.21
N PHE A 250 -4.43 18.81 -8.92
CA PHE A 250 -5.10 20.01 -8.40
C PHE A 250 -4.23 21.26 -8.42
N HIS A 251 -2.98 21.18 -8.91
CA HIS A 251 -2.02 22.29 -8.92
C HIS A 251 -1.47 22.51 -10.34
N SER A 252 -2.15 23.33 -11.16
CA SER A 252 -1.68 23.64 -12.51
C SER A 252 -0.51 24.65 -12.52
N SER A 253 0.67 24.12 -12.86
CA SER A 253 1.86 24.70 -13.49
C SER A 253 2.52 25.99 -12.93
N ALA A 254 3.63 25.79 -12.22
CA ALA A 254 4.87 26.51 -12.51
C ALA A 254 5.88 25.50 -13.09
N PRO A 255 6.89 25.91 -13.91
CA PRO A 255 7.92 24.99 -14.37
C PRO A 255 8.52 24.32 -13.13
N LYS A 256 8.79 23.01 -13.20
CA LYS A 256 9.54 22.29 -12.17
C LYS A 256 10.93 22.91 -12.06
N GLN A 257 11.06 24.03 -11.33
CA GLN A 257 12.33 24.37 -10.70
C GLN A 257 12.64 23.15 -9.84
N LYS A 258 13.81 22.55 -10.08
CA LYS A 258 14.38 21.55 -9.18
C LYS A 258 14.55 22.23 -7.82
N ARG A 259 13.51 22.18 -7.00
CA ARG A 259 13.63 22.51 -5.58
C ARG A 259 14.58 21.46 -5.03
N PRO A 260 15.69 21.86 -4.37
CA PRO A 260 16.46 20.91 -3.59
C PRO A 260 15.49 20.20 -2.65
N LEU A 261 15.61 18.88 -2.56
CA LEU A 261 14.84 18.11 -1.59
C LEU A 261 14.96 18.78 -0.22
N PRO A 262 13.84 18.95 0.53
CA PRO A 262 13.92 19.43 1.91
C PRO A 262 14.89 18.53 2.67
N VAL A 263 15.92 19.13 3.26
CA VAL A 263 16.86 18.44 4.14
C VAL A 263 16.04 17.92 5.32
N GLY A 264 15.66 16.65 5.26
CA GLY A 264 14.66 16.02 6.13
C GLY A 264 13.86 14.89 5.47
N MET A 265 13.76 14.88 4.12
CA MET A 265 13.15 13.77 3.35
C MET A 265 14.16 12.69 2.91
N VAL A 266 15.42 12.78 3.36
CA VAL A 266 16.53 11.91 2.93
C VAL A 266 16.35 10.45 3.41
N GLN A 267 15.46 10.19 4.37
CA GLN A 267 15.17 8.83 4.86
C GLN A 267 14.13 8.04 4.03
N LEU A 268 13.49 8.65 3.02
CA LEU A 268 12.62 7.93 2.06
C LEU A 268 13.28 7.74 0.68
N SER A 269 14.61 7.84 0.62
CA SER A 269 15.41 7.76 -0.61
C SER A 269 15.32 6.41 -1.34
N GLY A 270 14.84 5.35 -0.69
CA GLY A 270 14.59 4.05 -1.33
C GLY A 270 13.57 4.10 -2.48
N PHE A 271 12.57 4.98 -2.44
CA PHE A 271 11.49 5.00 -3.45
C PHE A 271 11.90 5.53 -4.83
N ALA A 272 12.85 6.47 -4.90
CA ALA A 272 13.35 6.98 -6.17
C ALA A 272 14.34 6.01 -6.85
N GLU A 273 15.04 5.20 -6.05
CA GLU A 273 15.84 4.07 -6.53
C GLU A 273 14.97 2.86 -6.92
N LEU A 274 13.83 2.63 -6.24
CA LEU A 274 12.80 1.64 -6.61
C LEU A 274 12.30 1.88 -8.05
N LYS A 275 11.81 3.08 -8.41
CA LYS A 275 11.30 3.33 -9.78
C LYS A 275 12.34 3.06 -10.89
N LYS A 276 13.64 3.26 -10.62
CA LYS A 276 14.73 2.96 -11.57
C LYS A 276 15.12 1.49 -11.61
N THR A 277 15.05 0.80 -10.47
CA THR A 277 15.29 -0.64 -10.37
C THR A 277 14.11 -1.44 -10.93
N ASP A 278 12.87 -0.98 -10.76
CA ASP A 278 11.63 -1.57 -11.32
C ASP A 278 11.61 -1.57 -12.85
N ALA A 279 12.00 -0.46 -13.48
CA ALA A 279 12.14 -0.39 -14.93
C ALA A 279 13.21 -1.37 -15.47
N LYS A 280 14.27 -1.62 -14.68
CA LYS A 280 15.29 -2.63 -14.99
C LYS A 280 14.80 -4.06 -14.71
N ARG A 281 14.08 -4.30 -13.61
CA ARG A 281 13.49 -5.60 -13.22
C ARG A 281 12.42 -6.05 -14.22
N LYS A 282 11.53 -5.16 -14.67
CA LYS A 282 10.52 -5.42 -15.71
C LYS A 282 11.17 -5.83 -17.04
N LYS A 283 12.26 -5.15 -17.45
CA LYS A 283 13.06 -5.52 -18.62
C LYS A 283 13.77 -6.88 -18.45
N LYS A 284 14.34 -7.17 -17.28
CA LYS A 284 15.05 -8.44 -17.00
C LYS A 284 14.07 -9.63 -16.99
N ARG A 285 12.91 -9.51 -16.33
CA ARG A 285 11.85 -10.55 -16.32
C ARG A 285 11.28 -10.82 -17.72
N GLN A 286 11.09 -9.79 -18.55
CA GLN A 286 10.65 -9.96 -19.95
C GLN A 286 11.71 -10.69 -20.80
N ALA A 287 12.99 -10.33 -20.66
CA ALA A 287 14.09 -10.98 -21.37
C ALA A 287 14.25 -12.45 -20.95
N GLN A 288 14.09 -12.78 -19.67
CA GLN A 288 14.16 -14.16 -19.15
C GLN A 288 12.96 -15.01 -19.59
N LYS A 289 11.74 -14.45 -19.65
CA LYS A 289 10.56 -15.14 -20.19
C LYS A 289 10.72 -15.41 -21.70
N GLN A 290 11.29 -14.48 -22.46
CA GLN A 290 11.60 -14.68 -23.88
C GLN A 290 12.69 -15.75 -24.12
N SER A 291 13.77 -15.75 -23.32
CA SER A 291 14.83 -16.75 -23.45
C SER A 291 14.37 -18.15 -23.07
N ARG A 292 13.53 -18.29 -22.03
CA ARG A 292 12.90 -19.57 -21.66
C ARG A 292 11.96 -20.10 -22.75
N LYS A 293 11.19 -19.24 -23.43
CA LYS A 293 10.35 -19.63 -24.58
C LYS A 293 11.19 -20.08 -25.79
N GLN A 294 12.29 -19.39 -26.09
CA GLN A 294 13.19 -19.74 -27.20
C GLN A 294 13.97 -21.05 -26.95
N ASN A 295 14.36 -21.32 -25.70
CA ASN A 295 15.04 -22.57 -25.36
C ASN A 295 14.08 -23.77 -25.33
N ARG A 296 12.78 -23.55 -25.05
CA ARG A 296 11.75 -24.59 -25.16
C ARG A 296 11.42 -24.97 -26.61
N SER A 297 11.49 -24.03 -27.55
CA SER A 297 11.26 -24.30 -28.98
C SER A 297 12.45 -24.97 -29.66
N LYS A 298 13.69 -24.73 -29.21
CA LYS A 298 14.90 -25.40 -29.72
C LYS A 298 15.05 -26.87 -29.26
N LYS A 299 14.46 -27.26 -28.13
CA LYS A 299 14.45 -28.66 -27.65
C LYS A 299 13.39 -29.56 -28.33
N LYS A 300 12.54 -28.99 -29.19
CA LYS A 300 11.48 -29.72 -29.93
C LYS A 300 11.78 -29.86 -31.43
N ARG A 301 13.02 -29.61 -31.86
CA ARG A 301 13.50 -29.86 -33.22
C ARG A 301 14.68 -30.82 -33.19
#